data_AF-A0A916B2L5-F1
#
_entry.id   AF-A0A916B2L5-F1
#
_cell.length_a   1.000
_cell.length_b   1.000
_cell.length_c   1.000
_cell.angle_alpha   90.00
_cell.angle_beta   90.00
_cell.angle_gamma   90.00
#
_symmetry.space_group_name_H-M   'P 1'
#
loop_
_entity.id
_entity.type
_entity.pdbx_description
1 polymer ?
#
loop_
_entity_poly.entity_id
_entity_poly.type
_entity_poly.pdbx_seq_one_letter_code
_entity_poly.pdbx_strand_id
1 'polypeptide(L)'
;MLAAYREHIDARAQEGVPPKPLDAQQTADLVELIKSPPAGEENYLLELLTQHVPAGVDEAAYVKAGFLAAISRGEAETPLLDKVRAVEILGSMLGGYNIEPLIAALDDEETAAAAVAALSHTLLVFDAFHDVVEKSEAGNSHARQVLESWAHAEWFTSKPALADKITVSVFKVPGETNTDDLSPAQDAWSRPDIPLHANAMLKNPRPGLTEQPLEKIDELKAAGHPVAYVGDVVGTGSSRKSATNSVLWHMGDDIPYIPYIPYIPYIPYIPYIPYIP
;
A
#
# COMPACT_ATOMS: atom_id res chain seq x y z
N MET A 1 -1.34 24.29 -2.46
CA MET A 1 -1.11 22.83 -2.50
C MET A 1 -0.54 22.35 -3.84
N LEU A 2 -1.28 22.31 -4.96
CA LEU A 2 -0.84 21.64 -6.21
C LEU A 2 0.53 22.07 -6.75
N ALA A 3 0.79 23.37 -6.87
CA ALA A 3 2.08 23.86 -7.38
C ALA A 3 3.25 23.39 -6.50
N ALA A 4 3.13 23.54 -5.18
CA ALA A 4 4.13 23.07 -4.23
C ALA A 4 4.31 21.55 -4.26
N TYR A 5 3.22 20.78 -4.46
CA TYR A 5 3.31 19.32 -4.58
C TYR A 5 4.01 18.90 -5.88
N ARG A 6 3.81 19.64 -6.99
CA ARG A 6 4.53 19.42 -8.25
C ARG A 6 6.02 19.74 -8.12
N GLU A 7 6.37 20.84 -7.46
CA GLU A 7 7.77 21.15 -7.15
C GLU A 7 8.42 20.06 -6.28
N HIS A 8 7.66 19.48 -5.34
CA HIS A 8 8.12 18.34 -4.55
C HIS A 8 8.32 17.08 -5.38
N ILE A 9 7.42 16.79 -6.33
CA ILE A 9 7.59 15.69 -7.29
C ILE A 9 8.88 15.88 -8.08
N ASP A 10 9.12 17.07 -8.62
CA ASP A 10 10.31 17.37 -9.42
C ASP A 10 11.59 17.26 -8.57
N ALA A 11 11.57 17.74 -7.32
CA ALA A 11 12.69 17.62 -6.39
C ALA A 11 12.99 16.15 -6.06
N ARG A 12 11.95 15.34 -5.84
CA ARG A 12 12.07 13.90 -5.53
C ARG A 12 12.53 13.08 -6.74
N ALA A 13 12.10 13.46 -7.94
CA ALA A 13 12.57 12.85 -9.18
C ALA A 13 14.09 13.05 -9.38
N GLN A 14 14.66 14.18 -8.95
CA GLN A 14 16.12 14.39 -8.97
C GLN A 14 16.88 13.46 -8.03
N GLU A 15 16.23 12.96 -6.97
CA GLU A 15 16.75 11.93 -6.06
C GLU A 15 16.45 10.49 -6.55
N GLY A 16 15.77 10.34 -7.69
CA GLY A 16 15.39 9.04 -8.25
C GLY A 16 14.28 8.32 -7.49
N VAL A 17 13.42 9.05 -6.78
CA VAL A 17 12.35 8.50 -5.92
C VAL A 17 11.00 9.18 -6.17
N PRO A 18 9.87 8.49 -5.93
CA PRO A 18 8.54 9.10 -6.01
C PRO A 18 8.34 10.17 -4.93
N PRO A 19 7.32 11.04 -5.04
CA PRO A 19 7.02 12.01 -4.00
C PRO A 19 6.67 11.32 -2.69
N LYS A 20 6.74 12.06 -1.58
CA LYS A 20 6.17 11.60 -0.30
C LYS A 20 4.63 11.53 -0.37
N PRO A 21 3.99 10.67 0.44
CA PRO A 21 2.54 10.73 0.63
C PRO A 21 2.11 12.11 1.10
N LEU A 22 0.84 12.44 0.85
CA LEU A 22 0.25 13.66 1.36
C LEU A 22 0.17 13.62 2.88
N ASP A 23 0.57 14.72 3.51
CA ASP A 23 0.31 14.95 4.92
C ASP A 23 -1.14 15.40 5.17
N ALA A 24 -1.50 15.58 6.45
CA ALA A 24 -2.85 15.97 6.84
C ALA A 24 -3.26 17.35 6.29
N GLN A 25 -2.33 18.32 6.26
CA GLN A 25 -2.63 19.67 5.75
C GLN A 25 -2.79 19.66 4.23
N GLN A 26 -1.92 18.96 3.51
CA GLN A 26 -2.02 18.78 2.07
C GLN A 26 -3.32 18.04 1.70
N THR A 27 -3.72 17.05 2.50
CA THR A 27 -4.99 16.34 2.30
C THR A 27 -6.19 17.24 2.57
N ALA A 28 -6.14 18.10 3.57
CA ALA A 28 -7.20 19.10 3.82
C ALA A 28 -7.30 20.12 2.66
N ASP A 29 -6.18 20.63 2.18
CA ASP A 29 -6.14 21.52 1.01
C ASP A 29 -6.66 20.81 -0.26
N LEU A 30 -6.34 19.53 -0.43
CA LEU A 30 -6.84 18.70 -1.53
C LEU A 30 -8.36 18.55 -1.45
N VAL A 31 -8.93 18.35 -0.26
CA VAL A 31 -10.39 18.27 -0.06
C VAL A 31 -11.07 19.56 -0.54
N GLU A 32 -10.53 20.73 -0.22
CA GLU A 32 -11.09 22.01 -0.69
C GLU A 32 -11.00 22.15 -2.22
N LEU A 33 -9.91 21.69 -2.83
CA LEU A 33 -9.80 21.63 -4.29
C LEU A 33 -10.81 20.66 -4.90
N ILE A 34 -11.08 19.52 -4.29
CA ILE A 34 -12.05 18.54 -4.81
C ILE A 34 -13.48 19.08 -4.72
N LYS A 35 -13.82 19.87 -3.69
CA LYS A 35 -15.13 20.54 -3.60
C LYS A 35 -15.33 21.59 -4.70
N SER A 36 -14.25 22.19 -5.19
CA SER A 36 -14.29 23.22 -6.25
C SER A 36 -13.11 23.05 -7.22
N PRO A 37 -13.16 22.02 -8.08
CA PRO A 37 -12.01 21.61 -8.88
C PRO A 37 -11.63 22.66 -9.92
N PRO A 38 -10.34 23.02 -10.02
CA PRO A 38 -9.85 23.78 -11.16
C PRO A 38 -10.02 22.99 -12.45
N ALA A 39 -10.39 23.67 -13.53
CA ALA A 39 -10.61 23.03 -14.82
C ALA A 39 -9.35 22.32 -15.32
N GLY A 40 -9.50 21.05 -15.71
CA GLY A 40 -8.42 20.21 -16.23
C GLY A 40 -7.58 19.49 -15.16
N GLU A 41 -7.88 19.70 -13.87
CA GLU A 41 -7.19 19.05 -12.75
C GLU A 41 -7.98 17.88 -12.16
N GLU A 42 -9.20 17.60 -12.65
CA GLU A 42 -10.17 16.70 -12.04
C GLU A 42 -9.62 15.29 -11.78
N ASN A 43 -9.01 14.69 -12.82
CA ASN A 43 -8.43 13.35 -12.72
C ASN A 43 -7.22 13.33 -11.78
N TYR A 44 -6.40 14.38 -11.80
CA TYR A 44 -5.21 14.46 -10.96
C TYR A 44 -5.58 14.60 -9.48
N LEU A 45 -6.62 15.38 -9.17
CA LEU A 45 -7.13 15.47 -7.80
C LEU A 45 -7.65 14.12 -7.28
N LEU A 46 -8.36 13.36 -8.12
CA LEU A 46 -8.83 12.01 -7.78
C LEU A 46 -7.66 11.02 -7.62
N GLU A 47 -6.64 11.11 -8.47
CA GLU A 47 -5.42 10.31 -8.34
C GLU A 47 -4.71 10.60 -7.00
N LEU A 48 -4.53 11.88 -6.65
CA LEU A 48 -3.95 12.27 -5.36
C LEU A 48 -4.75 11.73 -4.18
N LEU A 49 -6.08 11.86 -4.20
CA LEU A 49 -6.95 11.38 -3.13
C LEU A 49 -6.87 9.85 -2.99
N THR A 50 -6.83 9.12 -4.10
CA THR A 50 -6.92 7.66 -4.11
C THR A 50 -5.58 6.96 -3.93
N GLN A 51 -4.48 7.52 -4.44
CA GLN A 51 -3.17 6.86 -4.47
C GLN A 51 -2.10 7.51 -3.60
N HIS A 52 -2.25 8.77 -3.19
CA HIS A 52 -1.18 9.51 -2.49
C HIS A 52 -1.45 9.78 -1.01
N VAL A 53 -2.62 9.41 -0.49
CA VAL A 53 -2.95 9.55 0.95
C VAL A 53 -2.69 8.23 1.67
N PRO A 54 -1.93 8.21 2.79
CA PRO A 54 -1.79 7.03 3.63
C PRO A 54 -3.14 6.43 4.07
N ALA A 55 -3.13 5.15 4.42
CA ALA A 55 -4.28 4.40 4.92
C ALA A 55 -4.20 4.19 6.44
N GLY A 56 -5.18 3.51 7.03
CA GLY A 56 -5.14 3.21 8.46
C GLY A 56 -5.56 4.39 9.34
N VAL A 57 -4.77 4.62 10.39
CA VAL A 57 -5.00 5.66 11.40
C VAL A 57 -4.03 6.84 11.28
N ASP A 58 -3.46 7.05 10.10
CA ASP A 58 -2.65 8.23 9.81
C ASP A 58 -3.50 9.51 9.85
N GLU A 59 -2.91 10.65 10.20
CA GLU A 59 -3.62 11.93 10.30
C GLU A 59 -4.20 12.38 8.95
N ALA A 60 -3.52 12.08 7.83
CA ALA A 60 -4.05 12.33 6.49
C ALA A 60 -5.21 11.38 6.15
N ALA A 61 -5.13 10.13 6.59
CA ALA A 61 -6.22 9.16 6.45
C ALA A 61 -7.46 9.61 7.21
N TYR A 62 -7.31 10.22 8.39
CA TYR A 62 -8.43 10.80 9.15
C TYR A 62 -9.17 11.87 8.33
N VAL A 63 -8.44 12.80 7.73
CA VAL A 63 -9.02 13.86 6.88
C VAL A 63 -9.74 13.27 5.68
N LYS A 64 -9.10 12.33 4.97
CA LYS A 64 -9.68 11.64 3.82
C LYS A 64 -10.95 10.86 4.20
N ALA A 65 -10.92 10.07 5.27
CA ALA A 65 -12.06 9.29 5.72
C ALA A 65 -13.24 10.19 6.11
N GLY A 66 -12.96 11.27 6.86
CA GLY A 66 -14.00 12.23 7.26
C GLY A 66 -14.67 12.90 6.06
N PHE A 67 -13.91 13.30 5.05
CA PHE A 67 -14.46 13.88 3.82
C PHE A 67 -15.31 12.88 3.03
N LEU A 68 -14.80 11.66 2.81
CA LEU A 68 -15.54 10.62 2.07
C LEU A 68 -16.80 10.19 2.82
N ALA A 69 -16.75 10.13 4.16
CA ALA A 69 -17.92 9.86 4.98
C ALA A 69 -18.98 10.94 4.82
N ALA A 70 -18.59 12.23 4.84
CA ALA A 70 -19.51 13.33 4.61
C ALA A 70 -20.17 13.26 3.22
N ILE A 71 -19.42 12.89 2.17
CA ILE A 71 -20.00 12.65 0.84
C ILE A 71 -20.99 11.48 0.88
N SER A 72 -20.59 10.34 1.45
CA SER A 72 -21.46 9.15 1.51
C SER A 72 -22.79 9.41 2.23
N ARG A 73 -22.82 10.34 3.20
CA ARG A 73 -24.02 10.75 3.93
C ARG A 73 -24.78 11.93 3.29
N GLY A 74 -24.27 12.51 2.21
CA GLY A 74 -24.85 13.71 1.57
C GLY A 74 -24.67 15.00 2.40
N GLU A 75 -23.71 15.03 3.32
CA GLU A 75 -23.34 16.21 4.12
C GLU A 75 -22.34 17.13 3.40
N ALA A 76 -21.68 16.59 2.36
CA ALA A 76 -20.78 17.31 1.48
C ALA A 76 -21.00 16.86 0.03
N GLU A 77 -20.71 17.73 -0.94
CA GLU A 77 -20.87 17.45 -2.36
C GLU A 77 -19.62 17.88 -3.13
N THR A 78 -19.38 17.21 -4.26
CA THR A 78 -18.34 17.53 -5.24
C THR A 78 -18.80 17.08 -6.62
N PRO A 79 -18.43 17.77 -7.71
CA PRO A 79 -18.69 17.28 -9.05
C PRO A 79 -17.82 16.08 -9.46
N LEU A 80 -16.83 15.67 -8.65
CA LEU A 80 -15.85 14.65 -9.03
C LEU A 80 -16.21 13.22 -8.67
N LEU A 81 -17.07 13.00 -7.66
CA LEU A 81 -17.47 11.66 -7.24
C LEU A 81 -18.83 11.69 -6.52
N ASP A 82 -19.59 10.61 -6.68
CA ASP A 82 -20.89 10.41 -6.03
C ASP A 82 -20.74 9.64 -4.70
N LYS A 83 -21.87 9.42 -4.01
CA LYS A 83 -21.89 8.70 -2.73
C LYS A 83 -21.32 7.29 -2.83
N VAL A 84 -21.68 6.57 -3.90
CA VAL A 84 -21.24 5.19 -4.13
C VAL A 84 -19.72 5.16 -4.27
N ARG A 85 -19.16 6.04 -5.10
CA ARG A 85 -17.73 6.15 -5.30
C ARG A 85 -17.00 6.56 -4.02
N ALA A 86 -17.61 7.40 -3.17
CA ALA A 86 -17.03 7.72 -1.87
C ALA A 86 -16.87 6.48 -0.98
N VAL A 87 -17.89 5.60 -0.96
CA VAL A 87 -17.87 4.33 -0.22
C VAL A 87 -16.86 3.34 -0.80
N GLU A 88 -16.72 3.26 -2.13
CA GLU A 88 -15.67 2.45 -2.77
C GLU A 88 -14.27 2.90 -2.34
N ILE A 89 -14.02 4.21 -2.28
CA ILE A 89 -12.72 4.76 -1.85
C ILE A 89 -12.52 4.52 -0.34
N LEU A 90 -13.55 4.64 0.49
CA LEU A 90 -13.48 4.23 1.92
C LEU A 90 -13.06 2.76 2.04
N GLY A 91 -13.55 1.88 1.17
CA GLY A 91 -13.18 0.47 1.13
C GLY A 91 -11.70 0.20 0.83
N SER A 92 -10.98 1.17 0.27
CA SER A 92 -9.56 1.04 -0.06
C SER A 92 -8.60 1.43 1.07
N MET A 93 -9.12 1.89 2.22
CA MET A 93 -8.31 2.50 3.29
C MET A 93 -7.79 1.49 4.34
N LEU A 94 -7.83 0.19 4.03
CA LEU A 94 -7.42 -0.97 4.85
C LEU A 94 -8.19 -1.21 6.16
N GLY A 95 -8.48 -0.15 6.92
CA GLY A 95 -9.11 -0.17 8.23
C GLY A 95 -8.80 1.11 9.02
N GLY A 96 -9.38 1.27 10.21
CA GLY A 96 -9.28 2.49 11.01
C GLY A 96 -10.46 3.43 10.77
N TYR A 97 -10.20 4.69 10.38
CA TYR A 97 -11.22 5.74 10.29
C TYR A 97 -12.31 5.50 9.24
N ASN A 98 -12.11 4.55 8.32
CA ASN A 98 -13.07 4.18 7.29
C ASN A 98 -14.14 3.16 7.76
N ILE A 99 -13.93 2.45 8.87
CA ILE A 99 -14.79 1.32 9.27
C ILE A 99 -16.20 1.78 9.65
N GLU A 100 -16.34 2.72 10.59
CA GLU A 100 -17.65 3.21 11.02
C GLU A 100 -18.44 3.83 9.83
N PRO A 101 -17.85 4.67 8.96
CA PRO A 101 -18.52 5.13 7.74
C PRO A 101 -19.02 3.99 6.84
N LEU A 102 -18.24 2.92 6.64
CA LEU A 102 -18.64 1.77 5.83
C LEU A 102 -19.82 1.02 6.47
N ILE A 103 -19.83 0.85 7.79
CA ILE A 103 -20.92 0.18 8.51
C ILE A 103 -22.20 1.02 8.44
N ALA A 104 -22.09 2.34 8.58
CA ALA A 104 -23.23 3.26 8.42
C ALA A 104 -23.80 3.22 6.99
N ALA A 105 -22.94 3.13 5.97
CA ALA A 105 -23.36 3.03 4.57
C ALA A 105 -24.20 1.77 4.26
N LEU A 106 -24.18 0.74 5.10
CA LEU A 106 -25.08 -0.42 4.98
C LEU A 106 -26.57 -0.07 5.21
N ASP A 107 -26.91 1.13 5.74
CA ASP A 107 -28.31 1.58 5.94
C ASP A 107 -28.92 2.31 4.74
N ASP A 108 -28.10 2.76 3.78
CA ASP A 108 -28.57 3.51 2.61
C ASP A 108 -28.55 2.61 1.37
N GLU A 109 -29.73 2.33 0.81
CA GLU A 109 -29.91 1.51 -0.41
C GLU A 109 -29.01 1.96 -1.58
N GLU A 110 -28.71 3.26 -1.70
CA GLU A 110 -27.83 3.77 -2.74
C GLU A 110 -26.38 3.27 -2.57
N THR A 111 -25.90 3.20 -1.32
CA THR A 111 -24.49 2.91 -1.01
C THR A 111 -24.23 1.51 -0.46
N ALA A 112 -25.28 0.81 -0.04
CA ALA A 112 -25.16 -0.45 0.68
C ALA A 112 -24.43 -1.53 -0.11
N ALA A 113 -24.64 -1.62 -1.43
CA ALA A 113 -23.93 -2.58 -2.27
C ALA A 113 -22.41 -2.36 -2.27
N ALA A 114 -21.96 -1.10 -2.36
CA ALA A 114 -20.54 -0.75 -2.27
C ALA A 114 -19.98 -1.00 -0.86
N ALA A 115 -20.76 -0.72 0.18
CA ALA A 115 -20.38 -0.98 1.56
C ALA A 115 -20.22 -2.49 1.84
N VAL A 116 -21.14 -3.33 1.32
CA VAL A 116 -21.03 -4.79 1.40
C VAL A 116 -19.75 -5.26 0.71
N ALA A 117 -19.49 -4.81 -0.52
CA ALA A 117 -18.28 -5.18 -1.24
C ALA A 117 -17.01 -4.77 -0.48
N ALA A 118 -16.97 -3.55 0.07
CA ALA A 118 -15.84 -3.06 0.86
C ALA A 118 -15.62 -3.88 2.15
N LEU A 119 -16.67 -4.03 2.98
CA LEU A 119 -16.55 -4.70 4.28
C LEU A 119 -16.25 -6.19 4.14
N SER A 120 -16.78 -6.85 3.11
CA SER A 120 -16.53 -8.27 2.80
C SER A 120 -15.04 -8.60 2.64
N HIS A 121 -14.24 -7.64 2.18
CA HIS A 121 -12.79 -7.78 2.00
C HIS A 121 -11.95 -7.01 3.05
N THR A 122 -12.59 -6.34 4.00
CA THR A 122 -11.89 -5.60 5.06
C THR A 122 -11.57 -6.51 6.24
N LEU A 123 -10.27 -6.69 6.54
CA LEU A 123 -9.82 -7.56 7.62
C LEU A 123 -9.72 -6.85 8.98
N LEU A 124 -9.40 -5.56 8.97
CA LEU A 124 -9.11 -4.77 10.15
C LEU A 124 -10.40 -4.19 10.77
N VAL A 125 -11.43 -5.03 10.91
CA VAL A 125 -12.72 -4.66 11.51
C VAL A 125 -12.73 -4.74 13.04
N PHE A 126 -11.90 -5.60 13.64
CA PHE A 126 -11.74 -5.75 15.10
C PHE A 126 -13.08 -5.77 15.84
N ASP A 127 -13.25 -4.95 16.88
CA ASP A 127 -14.46 -4.91 17.71
C ASP A 127 -15.69 -4.40 16.94
N ALA A 128 -15.50 -3.61 15.87
CA ALA A 128 -16.61 -3.16 15.01
C ALA A 128 -17.27 -4.31 14.22
N PHE A 129 -16.69 -5.52 14.29
CA PHE A 129 -17.41 -6.75 13.95
C PHE A 129 -18.76 -6.85 14.67
N HIS A 130 -18.80 -6.48 15.96
CA HIS A 130 -20.03 -6.52 16.75
C HIS A 130 -21.09 -5.56 16.22
N ASP A 131 -20.70 -4.37 15.75
CA ASP A 131 -21.63 -3.42 15.14
C ASP A 131 -22.31 -4.01 13.89
N VAL A 132 -21.58 -4.78 13.07
CA VAL A 132 -22.15 -5.48 11.90
C VAL A 132 -23.08 -6.61 12.34
N VAL A 133 -22.73 -7.35 13.40
CA VAL A 133 -23.58 -8.40 13.98
C VAL A 133 -24.90 -7.81 14.49
N GLU A 134 -24.83 -6.78 15.32
CA GLU A 134 -26.02 -6.12 15.89
C GLU A 134 -26.94 -5.60 14.78
N LYS A 135 -26.38 -5.04 13.72
CA LYS A 135 -27.12 -4.54 12.56
C LYS A 135 -27.80 -5.67 11.77
N SER A 136 -27.11 -6.79 11.60
CA SER A 136 -27.69 -8.00 11.00
C SER A 136 -28.82 -8.58 11.86
N GLU A 137 -28.64 -8.64 13.19
CA GLU A 137 -29.66 -9.12 14.14
C GLU A 137 -30.89 -8.19 14.19
N ALA A 138 -30.70 -6.89 13.97
CA ALA A 138 -31.76 -5.91 13.78
C ALA A 138 -32.50 -6.03 12.43
N GLY A 139 -32.09 -6.96 11.56
CA GLY A 139 -32.77 -7.27 10.30
C GLY A 139 -32.18 -6.60 9.06
N ASN A 140 -31.03 -5.93 9.14
CA ASN A 140 -30.38 -5.35 7.97
C ASN A 140 -29.80 -6.46 7.07
N SER A 141 -30.38 -6.62 5.88
CA SER A 141 -30.00 -7.68 4.95
C SER A 141 -28.58 -7.53 4.37
N HIS A 142 -28.05 -6.31 4.28
CA HIS A 142 -26.70 -6.03 3.81
C HIS A 142 -25.65 -6.40 4.86
N ALA A 143 -25.90 -6.08 6.12
CA ALA A 143 -25.04 -6.52 7.23
C ALA A 143 -24.96 -8.05 7.28
N ARG A 144 -26.09 -8.74 7.06
CA ARG A 144 -26.10 -10.20 6.95
C ARG A 144 -25.24 -10.72 5.80
N GLN A 145 -25.27 -10.08 4.62
CA GLN A 145 -24.42 -10.46 3.48
C GLN A 145 -22.94 -10.33 3.82
N VAL A 146 -22.53 -9.28 4.55
CA VAL A 146 -21.15 -9.10 5.02
C VAL A 146 -20.73 -10.27 5.93
N LEU A 147 -21.58 -10.64 6.90
CA LEU A 147 -21.29 -11.76 7.80
C LEU A 147 -21.20 -13.10 7.05
N GLU A 148 -22.08 -13.34 6.08
CA GLU A 148 -22.05 -14.53 5.23
C GLU A 148 -20.77 -14.58 4.40
N SER A 149 -20.35 -13.47 3.79
CA SER A 149 -19.10 -13.36 3.05
C SER A 149 -17.86 -13.65 3.91
N TRP A 150 -17.82 -13.09 5.13
CA TRP A 150 -16.76 -13.38 6.11
C TRP A 150 -16.74 -14.85 6.52
N ALA A 151 -17.90 -15.45 6.77
CA ALA A 151 -18.03 -16.87 7.12
C ALA A 151 -17.57 -17.80 5.98
N HIS A 152 -17.80 -17.39 4.72
CA HIS A 152 -17.31 -18.08 3.53
C HIS A 152 -15.84 -17.76 3.19
N ALA A 153 -15.18 -16.91 3.99
CA ALA A 153 -13.81 -16.48 3.81
C ALA A 153 -13.54 -15.90 2.41
N GLU A 154 -14.48 -15.16 1.83
CA GLU A 154 -14.35 -14.58 0.48
C GLU A 154 -13.18 -13.60 0.39
N TRP A 155 -12.83 -12.91 1.49
CA TRP A 155 -11.60 -12.11 1.60
C TRP A 155 -10.31 -12.88 1.30
N PHE A 156 -10.33 -14.21 1.48
CA PHE A 156 -9.22 -15.11 1.20
C PHE A 156 -9.41 -15.86 -0.12
N THR A 157 -10.57 -16.48 -0.31
CA THR A 157 -10.85 -17.38 -1.45
C THR A 157 -10.97 -16.65 -2.80
N SER A 158 -11.25 -15.34 -2.78
CA SER A 158 -11.23 -14.49 -3.99
C SER A 158 -9.83 -14.09 -4.44
N LYS A 159 -8.79 -14.23 -3.60
CA LYS A 159 -7.43 -13.86 -3.96
C LYS A 159 -6.82 -14.89 -4.90
N PRO A 160 -5.94 -14.48 -5.84
CA PRO A 160 -5.17 -15.42 -6.64
C PRO A 160 -4.40 -16.39 -5.74
N ALA A 161 -4.53 -17.69 -6.01
CA ALA A 161 -3.72 -18.71 -5.35
C ALA A 161 -2.24 -18.53 -5.73
N LEU A 162 -1.33 -18.99 -4.87
CA LEU A 162 0.09 -19.06 -5.20
C LEU A 162 0.27 -19.95 -6.44
N ALA A 163 1.02 -19.49 -7.43
CA ALA A 163 1.27 -20.27 -8.64
C ALA A 163 2.08 -21.53 -8.31
N ASP A 164 1.72 -22.67 -8.91
CA ASP A 164 2.46 -23.93 -8.78
C ASP A 164 3.91 -23.84 -9.25
N LYS A 165 4.20 -22.89 -10.14
CA LYS A 165 5.53 -22.58 -10.65
C LYS A 165 5.72 -21.08 -10.77
N ILE A 166 6.83 -20.60 -10.22
CA ILE A 166 7.26 -19.20 -10.33
C ILE A 166 8.62 -19.18 -11.03
N THR A 167 8.71 -18.49 -12.16
CA THR A 167 9.97 -18.28 -12.89
C THR A 167 10.53 -16.92 -12.51
N VAL A 168 11.80 -16.88 -12.09
CA VAL A 168 12.46 -15.68 -11.56
C VAL A 168 13.85 -15.48 -12.18
N SER A 169 14.29 -14.22 -12.21
CA SER A 169 15.68 -13.82 -12.45
C SER A 169 16.44 -13.80 -11.12
N VAL A 170 17.59 -14.48 -11.05
CA VAL A 170 18.37 -14.58 -9.80
C VAL A 170 19.29 -13.37 -9.65
N PHE A 171 19.11 -12.61 -8.57
CA PHE A 171 20.08 -11.65 -8.06
C PHE A 171 20.87 -12.28 -6.91
N LYS A 172 22.04 -12.85 -7.23
CA LYS A 172 22.90 -13.53 -6.25
C LYS A 172 23.83 -12.52 -5.55
N VAL A 173 23.81 -12.54 -4.22
CA VAL A 173 24.77 -11.84 -3.35
C VAL A 173 25.66 -12.88 -2.66
N PRO A 174 26.95 -12.98 -3.01
CA PRO A 174 27.85 -13.96 -2.40
C PRO A 174 28.10 -13.70 -0.90
N GLY A 175 28.29 -14.78 -0.16
CA GLY A 175 28.58 -14.77 1.26
C GLY A 175 27.35 -14.52 2.15
N GLU A 176 27.62 -13.93 3.31
CA GLU A 176 26.61 -13.55 4.29
C GLU A 176 26.05 -12.16 3.99
N THR A 177 24.73 -12.02 3.89
CA THR A 177 24.03 -10.74 3.89
C THR A 177 23.55 -10.43 5.29
N ASN A 178 24.19 -9.44 5.92
CA ASN A 178 23.74 -8.84 7.17
C ASN A 178 22.62 -7.82 6.88
N THR A 179 21.71 -7.59 7.83
CA THR A 179 20.69 -6.56 7.68
C THR A 179 21.26 -5.14 7.55
N ASP A 180 22.49 -4.88 8.01
CA ASP A 180 23.20 -3.62 7.78
C ASP A 180 23.61 -3.43 6.32
N ASP A 181 23.85 -4.51 5.56
CA ASP A 181 24.13 -4.41 4.12
C ASP A 181 22.90 -3.92 3.35
N LEU A 182 21.70 -4.29 3.82
CA LEU A 182 20.42 -3.95 3.18
C LEU A 182 19.83 -2.63 3.67
N SER A 183 20.20 -2.21 4.89
CA SER A 183 19.69 -1.01 5.56
C SER A 183 20.79 -0.46 6.47
N PRO A 184 21.78 0.27 5.94
CA PRO A 184 22.96 0.66 6.71
C PRO A 184 22.63 1.57 7.89
N ALA A 185 23.37 1.44 8.98
CA ALA A 185 23.15 2.25 10.18
C ALA A 185 23.32 3.77 9.95
N GLN A 186 24.20 4.17 9.01
CA GLN A 186 24.44 5.57 8.65
C GLN A 186 23.21 6.26 8.04
N ASP A 187 22.29 5.46 7.48
CA ASP A 187 21.07 5.92 6.80
C ASP A 187 19.83 5.65 7.66
N ALA A 188 20.01 5.40 8.96
CA ALA A 188 18.89 5.11 9.86
C ALA A 188 17.84 6.23 9.90
N TRP A 189 18.25 7.48 9.63
CA TRP A 189 17.38 8.65 9.58
C TRP A 189 16.35 8.62 8.45
N SER A 190 16.63 7.91 7.34
CA SER A 190 15.72 7.86 6.19
C SER A 190 14.77 6.66 6.21
N ARG A 191 14.90 5.74 7.18
CA ARG A 191 14.12 4.48 7.26
C ARG A 191 12.60 4.62 7.08
N PRO A 192 11.93 5.67 7.59
CA PRO A 192 10.50 5.85 7.37
C PRO A 192 10.13 6.18 5.91
N ASP A 193 11.03 6.79 5.14
CA ASP A 193 10.88 7.07 3.72
C ASP A 193 11.44 5.88 2.92
N ILE A 194 10.59 4.87 2.71
CA ILE A 194 10.99 3.59 2.10
C ILE A 194 11.72 3.79 0.75
N PRO A 195 11.19 4.55 -0.22
CA PRO A 195 11.87 4.75 -1.49
C PRO A 195 13.26 5.37 -1.33
N LEU A 196 13.38 6.40 -0.49
CA LEU A 196 14.67 7.07 -0.24
C LEU A 196 15.66 6.13 0.45
N HIS A 197 15.22 5.40 1.47
CA HIS A 197 16.09 4.48 2.21
C HIS A 197 16.54 3.30 1.34
N ALA A 198 15.69 2.84 0.41
CA ALA A 198 16.02 1.75 -0.50
C ALA A 198 17.19 2.06 -1.43
N ASN A 199 17.49 3.33 -1.71
CA ASN A 199 18.68 3.72 -2.48
C ASN A 199 20.00 3.44 -1.75
N ALA A 200 19.97 3.23 -0.43
CA ALA A 200 21.15 2.85 0.36
C ALA A 200 21.41 1.33 0.42
N MET A 201 20.50 0.51 -0.12
CA MET A 201 20.64 -0.94 -0.12
C MET A 201 21.90 -1.38 -0.88
N LEU A 202 22.75 -2.17 -0.23
CA LEU A 202 24.00 -2.70 -0.78
C LEU A 202 24.98 -1.63 -1.28
N LYS A 203 24.90 -0.38 -0.77
CA LYS A 203 25.76 0.73 -1.23
C LYS A 203 27.26 0.56 -0.92
N ASN A 204 27.59 -0.29 0.05
CA ASN A 204 28.98 -0.54 0.44
C ASN A 204 29.55 -1.67 -0.44
N PRO A 205 30.76 -1.52 -1.02
CA PRO A 205 31.37 -2.54 -1.87
C PRO A 205 31.51 -3.89 -1.16
N ARG A 206 31.25 -4.97 -1.90
CA ARG A 206 31.32 -6.34 -1.39
C ARG A 206 32.05 -7.26 -2.37
N PRO A 207 32.91 -8.18 -1.90
CA PRO A 207 33.57 -9.14 -2.77
C PRO A 207 32.57 -9.97 -3.60
N GLY A 208 32.75 -9.98 -4.92
CA GLY A 208 31.91 -10.76 -5.84
C GLY A 208 30.53 -10.19 -6.12
N LEU A 209 30.21 -9.00 -5.60
CA LEU A 209 29.03 -8.23 -5.99
C LEU A 209 29.42 -7.14 -7.00
N THR A 210 28.49 -6.77 -7.89
CA THR A 210 28.66 -5.59 -8.75
C THR A 210 28.79 -4.30 -7.93
N GLU A 211 29.54 -3.33 -8.43
CA GLU A 211 29.64 -1.97 -7.84
C GLU A 211 28.31 -1.20 -7.95
N GLN A 212 27.42 -1.61 -8.86
CA GLN A 212 26.11 -1.00 -9.10
C GLN A 212 24.98 -2.02 -8.91
N PRO A 213 24.67 -2.41 -7.66
CA PRO A 213 23.71 -3.48 -7.38
C PRO A 213 22.28 -3.14 -7.79
N LEU A 214 21.85 -1.88 -7.64
CA LEU A 214 20.49 -1.46 -8.01
C LEU A 214 20.28 -1.49 -9.53
N GLU A 215 21.23 -0.96 -10.31
CA GLU A 215 21.19 -1.06 -11.78
C GLU A 215 21.14 -2.52 -12.24
N LYS A 216 21.86 -3.41 -11.54
CA LYS A 216 21.81 -4.84 -11.88
C LYS A 216 20.45 -5.46 -11.60
N ILE A 217 19.74 -5.02 -10.57
CA ILE A 217 18.36 -5.45 -10.30
C ILE A 217 17.45 -4.98 -11.44
N ASP A 218 17.59 -3.73 -11.88
CA ASP A 218 16.79 -3.19 -12.99
C ASP A 218 17.04 -3.93 -14.31
N GLU A 219 18.30 -4.26 -14.63
CA GLU A 219 18.64 -5.12 -15.77
C GLU A 219 17.95 -6.49 -15.69
N LEU A 220 17.90 -7.10 -14.50
CA LEU A 220 17.27 -8.40 -14.29
C LEU A 220 15.74 -8.32 -14.39
N LYS A 221 15.13 -7.20 -13.95
CA LYS A 221 13.69 -6.93 -14.14
C LYS A 221 13.36 -6.76 -15.62
N ALA A 222 14.22 -6.08 -16.38
CA ALA A 222 14.05 -5.87 -17.82
C ALA A 222 14.06 -7.19 -18.63
N ALA A 223 14.58 -8.29 -18.07
CA ALA A 223 14.52 -9.62 -18.68
C ALA A 223 13.11 -10.26 -18.65
N GLY A 224 12.11 -9.63 -18.01
CA GLY A 224 10.71 -10.04 -18.07
C GLY A 224 10.28 -11.05 -17.01
N HIS A 225 11.11 -11.30 -15.99
CA HIS A 225 10.77 -12.12 -14.84
C HIS A 225 10.97 -11.35 -13.53
N PRO A 226 10.17 -11.63 -12.47
CA PRO A 226 10.43 -11.11 -11.14
C PRO A 226 11.86 -11.43 -10.68
N VAL A 227 12.45 -10.54 -9.89
CA VAL A 227 13.81 -10.74 -9.36
C VAL A 227 13.75 -11.41 -8.00
N ALA A 228 14.56 -12.45 -7.81
CA ALA A 228 14.72 -13.14 -6.55
C ALA A 228 16.08 -12.80 -5.91
N TYR A 229 16.07 -12.28 -4.69
CA TYR A 229 17.28 -12.09 -3.89
C TYR A 229 17.77 -13.46 -3.38
N VAL A 230 19.01 -13.83 -3.72
CA VAL A 230 19.61 -15.11 -3.31
C VAL A 230 20.95 -14.85 -2.64
N GLY A 231 21.17 -15.41 -1.45
CA GLY A 231 22.46 -15.35 -0.74
C GLY A 231 22.86 -16.71 -0.18
N ASP A 232 24.09 -16.83 0.35
CA ASP A 232 24.52 -18.07 1.02
C ASP A 232 23.99 -18.13 2.45
N VAL A 233 24.04 -16.98 3.14
CA VAL A 233 23.40 -16.74 4.44
C VAL A 233 22.71 -15.38 4.36
N VAL A 234 21.44 -15.26 4.74
CA VAL A 234 20.66 -14.04 4.53
C VAL A 234 19.95 -13.60 5.81
N GLY A 235 20.06 -12.31 6.14
CA GLY A 235 19.27 -11.66 7.18
C GLY A 235 19.84 -11.76 8.59
N THR A 236 21.14 -12.01 8.73
CA THR A 236 21.82 -11.98 10.04
C THR A 236 21.92 -10.55 10.59
N GLY A 237 22.23 -10.43 11.88
CA GLY A 237 22.41 -9.15 12.54
C GLY A 237 21.12 -8.61 13.19
N SER A 238 21.01 -7.30 13.27
CA SER A 238 19.93 -6.64 14.04
C SER A 238 18.56 -6.77 13.37
N SER A 239 17.50 -6.82 14.18
CA SER A 239 16.14 -6.66 13.68
C SER A 239 15.91 -5.23 13.17
N ARG A 240 15.73 -5.09 11.85
CA ARG A 240 15.35 -3.82 11.22
C ARG A 240 14.46 -4.09 10.02
N LYS A 241 13.16 -3.78 10.12
CA LYS A 241 12.17 -3.94 9.04
C LYS A 241 12.59 -3.23 7.76
N SER A 242 13.34 -2.13 7.87
CA SER A 242 13.86 -1.35 6.74
C SER A 242 14.71 -2.18 5.77
N ALA A 243 15.43 -3.21 6.23
CA ALA A 243 16.15 -4.12 5.33
C ALA A 243 15.20 -4.86 4.38
N THR A 244 14.11 -5.41 4.92
CA THR A 244 13.06 -6.04 4.12
C THR A 244 12.36 -5.01 3.23
N ASN A 245 12.02 -3.83 3.75
CA ASN A 245 11.39 -2.78 2.95
C ASN A 245 12.22 -2.43 1.71
N SER A 246 13.54 -2.29 1.84
CA SER A 246 14.42 -1.96 0.72
C SER A 246 14.47 -3.07 -0.34
N VAL A 247 14.52 -4.34 0.08
CA VAL A 247 14.45 -5.48 -0.85
C VAL A 247 13.11 -5.50 -1.58
N LEU A 248 12.00 -5.34 -0.85
CA LEU A 248 10.65 -5.33 -1.42
C LEU A 248 10.43 -4.13 -2.34
N TRP A 249 11.02 -2.96 -2.05
CA TRP A 249 10.92 -1.78 -2.91
C TRP A 249 11.47 -2.06 -4.31
N HIS A 250 12.64 -2.69 -4.37
CA HIS A 250 13.29 -2.97 -5.65
C HIS A 250 12.75 -4.20 -6.36
N MET A 251 12.23 -5.19 -5.64
CA MET A 251 11.90 -6.51 -6.20
C MET A 251 10.42 -6.89 -6.10
N GLY A 252 9.61 -6.07 -5.44
CA GLY A 252 8.22 -6.37 -5.13
C GLY A 252 7.19 -5.68 -6.00
N ASP A 253 5.96 -5.89 -5.57
CA ASP A 253 4.74 -5.37 -6.17
C ASP A 253 4.18 -4.22 -5.33
N ASP A 254 3.49 -3.31 -6.01
CA ASP A 254 2.74 -2.25 -5.34
C ASP A 254 1.50 -2.81 -4.65
N ILE A 255 1.12 -2.19 -3.52
CA ILE A 255 -0.17 -2.43 -2.89
C ILE A 255 -1.14 -1.37 -3.40
N PRO A 256 -2.25 -1.74 -4.07
CA PRO A 256 -3.22 -0.78 -4.58
C PRO A 256 -3.68 0.19 -3.49
N TYR A 257 -3.74 1.49 -3.80
CA TYR A 257 -4.20 2.57 -2.93
C TYR A 257 -3.32 2.87 -1.70
N ILE A 258 -2.19 2.18 -1.52
CA ILE A 258 -1.29 2.35 -0.38
C ILE A 258 0.05 2.91 -0.88
N PRO A 259 0.30 4.22 -0.73
CA PRO A 259 1.48 4.84 -1.30
C PRO A 259 2.77 4.30 -0.68
N TYR A 260 3.69 3.86 -1.55
CA TYR A 260 5.11 3.58 -1.25
C TYR A 260 5.38 2.51 -0.19
N ILE A 261 4.41 1.62 0.04
CA ILE A 261 4.60 0.40 0.82
C ILE A 261 4.65 -0.78 -0.15
N PRO A 262 5.83 -1.35 -0.42
CA PRO A 262 5.94 -2.49 -1.30
C PRO A 262 5.56 -3.79 -0.59
N TYR A 263 5.08 -4.77 -1.35
CA TYR A 263 4.77 -6.10 -0.88
C TYR A 263 5.29 -7.16 -1.85
N ILE A 264 5.57 -8.35 -1.34
CA ILE A 264 5.73 -9.54 -2.17
C ILE A 264 4.94 -10.68 -1.52
N PRO A 265 4.12 -11.43 -2.28
CA PRO A 265 3.36 -12.55 -1.73
C PRO A 265 4.23 -13.73 -1.27
N TYR A 266 5.49 -13.80 -1.71
CA TYR A 266 6.46 -14.85 -1.35
C TYR A 266 7.89 -14.30 -1.34
N ILE A 267 8.64 -14.33 -0.23
CA ILE A 267 10.09 -14.11 -0.34
C ILE A 267 10.68 -15.43 -0.85
N PRO A 268 11.28 -15.49 -2.07
CA PRO A 268 11.92 -16.70 -2.55
C PRO A 268 13.22 -16.92 -1.76
N TYR A 269 13.12 -17.39 -0.52
CA TYR A 269 14.27 -17.95 0.18
C TYR A 269 14.47 -19.37 -0.32
N ILE A 270 15.32 -19.50 -1.35
CA ILE A 270 15.87 -20.79 -1.75
C ILE A 270 17.16 -20.96 -0.93
N PRO A 271 17.18 -21.80 0.13
CA PRO A 271 18.45 -22.17 0.75
C PRO A 271 19.34 -22.75 -0.35
N TYR A 272 20.53 -22.18 -0.53
CA TYR A 272 21.52 -22.75 -1.44
C TYR A 272 21.89 -24.14 -0.90
N ILE A 273 21.31 -25.18 -1.49
CA ILE A 273 21.81 -26.54 -1.34
C ILE A 273 22.95 -26.65 -2.35
N PRO A 274 24.22 -26.68 -1.93
CA PRO A 274 25.31 -26.94 -2.87
C PRO A 274 24.97 -28.23 -3.60
N TYR A 275 24.96 -28.17 -4.93
CA TYR A 275 24.87 -29.34 -5.77
C TYR A 275 26.05 -30.25 -5.41
N ILE A 276 25.79 -31.30 -4.62
CA ILE A 276 26.75 -32.37 -4.41
C ILE A 276 26.56 -33.30 -5.63
N PRO A 277 27.54 -33.40 -6.54
CA PRO A 277 27.44 -34.26 -7.72
C PRO A 277 27.27 -35.74 -7.36
#